data_AF-A0A1Y2GVE8-F1
#
_entry.id   AF-A0A1Y2GVE8-F1
#
_cell.length_a   1.000
_cell.length_b   1.000
_cell.length_c   1.000
_cell.angle_alpha   90.00
_cell.angle_beta   90.00
_cell.angle_gamma   90.00
#
_symmetry.space_group_name_H-M   'P 1'
#
loop_
_entity.id
_entity.type
_entity.pdbx_description
1 polymer ?
#
loop_
_entity_poly.entity_id
_entity_poly.type
_entity_poly.pdbx_seq_one_letter_code
_entity_poly.pdbx_strand_id
1 'polypeptide(L)'
;MATLSIAFSPHDATEPKKAELYHQGVHDHIKPHFWKPDLKSLKKLKDIIAVNPASKPKNLLVGTIDRPSVANIHPSLGNLNTVGYYRRSFLKNNDLSLGDIFKLEESVKERFFSSTSLSSKDAHITIQTSFMKEQQCQWIDTGFQSDSIHGFVVDTKFQDINVTFTSGKCKILNRNVPIAISIMFDIARALQEALFGFSEILCIQNF
;
A
#
# COMPACT_ATOMS: atom_id res chain seq x y z
N MET A 1 -16.34 -46.21 10.58
CA MET A 1 -16.72 -44.82 10.91
C MET A 1 -15.75 -44.31 11.96
N ALA A 2 -15.14 -43.15 11.75
CA ALA A 2 -14.37 -42.47 12.79
C ALA A 2 -15.30 -41.51 13.53
N THR A 3 -15.21 -41.49 14.86
CA THR A 3 -16.04 -40.63 15.71
C THR A 3 -15.11 -39.70 16.48
N LEU A 4 -15.42 -38.40 16.43
CA LEU A 4 -14.73 -37.38 17.23
C LEU A 4 -15.66 -36.95 18.37
N SER A 5 -15.19 -37.08 19.60
CA SER A 5 -15.89 -36.57 20.79
C SER A 5 -15.04 -35.52 21.48
N ILE A 6 -15.67 -34.41 21.86
CA ILE A 6 -15.06 -33.32 22.61
C ILE A 6 -15.65 -33.35 24.01
N ALA A 7 -14.80 -33.51 25.03
CA ALA A 7 -15.20 -33.40 26.43
C ALA A 7 -14.61 -32.14 27.04
N PHE A 8 -15.41 -31.43 27.84
CA PHE A 8 -14.98 -30.30 28.63
C PHE A 8 -14.96 -30.72 30.09
N SER A 9 -13.79 -30.63 30.75
CA SER A 9 -13.70 -30.94 32.17
C SER A 9 -14.48 -29.90 33.02
N PRO A 10 -15.17 -30.33 34.08
CA PRO A 10 -15.85 -29.42 35.00
C PRO A 10 -14.84 -28.49 35.67
N HIS A 11 -15.21 -27.21 35.76
CA HIS A 11 -14.29 -26.09 35.90
C HIS A 11 -14.19 -25.60 37.35
N ASP A 12 -12.97 -25.33 37.83
CA ASP A 12 -12.66 -24.44 38.95
C ASP A 12 -12.12 -23.10 38.38
N ALA A 13 -12.60 -21.96 38.87
CA ALA A 13 -12.64 -20.67 38.15
C ALA A 13 -11.28 -20.03 37.78
N THR A 14 -10.16 -20.67 38.11
CA THR A 14 -8.80 -20.11 38.04
C THR A 14 -7.88 -20.80 37.03
N GLU A 15 -8.29 -21.90 36.38
CA GLU A 15 -7.47 -22.57 35.35
C GLU A 15 -7.92 -22.29 33.91
N PRO A 16 -6.98 -22.23 32.93
CA PRO A 16 -7.34 -22.09 31.53
C PRO A 16 -8.12 -23.32 31.05
N LYS A 17 -9.23 -23.08 30.34
CA LYS A 17 -10.08 -24.14 29.78
C LYS A 17 -9.27 -25.07 28.89
N LYS A 18 -9.06 -26.31 29.35
CA LYS A 18 -8.44 -27.39 28.57
C LYS A 18 -9.55 -28.17 27.88
N ALA A 19 -9.38 -28.41 26.58
CA ALA A 19 -10.26 -29.28 25.80
C ALA A 19 -9.51 -30.57 25.50
N GLU A 20 -10.10 -31.71 25.88
CA GLU A 20 -9.56 -33.02 25.58
C GLU A 20 -10.20 -33.55 24.29
N LEU A 21 -9.35 -33.89 23.31
CA LEU A 21 -9.76 -34.39 22.00
C LEU A 21 -9.55 -35.89 21.95
N TYR A 22 -10.66 -36.63 21.89
CA TYR A 22 -10.63 -38.08 21.73
C TYR A 22 -11.02 -38.44 20.30
N HIS A 23 -10.10 -39.07 19.58
CA HIS A 23 -10.32 -39.58 18.25
C HIS A 23 -10.29 -41.11 18.26
N GLN A 24 -11.40 -41.74 17.89
CA GLN A 24 -11.50 -43.20 17.80
C GLN A 24 -11.94 -43.60 16.38
N GLY A 25 -11.13 -44.46 15.75
CA GLY A 25 -11.39 -44.99 14.41
C GLY A 25 -10.15 -44.99 13.52
N VAL A 26 -10.26 -45.72 12.40
CA VAL A 26 -9.22 -45.79 11.38
C VAL A 26 -9.69 -44.99 10.15
N HIS A 27 -8.88 -44.03 9.71
CA HIS A 27 -9.10 -43.31 8.47
C HIS A 27 -8.55 -44.13 7.30
N ASP A 28 -9.35 -45.08 6.82
CA ASP A 28 -9.03 -45.86 5.62
C ASP A 28 -9.54 -45.14 4.35
N HIS A 29 -9.05 -43.93 4.15
CA HIS A 29 -9.31 -43.15 2.94
C HIS A 29 -8.10 -42.28 2.64
N ILE A 30 -8.00 -41.85 1.38
CA ILE A 30 -6.98 -40.88 0.97
C ILE A 30 -7.16 -39.62 1.80
N LYS A 31 -6.06 -39.10 2.37
CA LYS A 31 -6.10 -37.84 3.12
C LYS A 31 -6.57 -36.74 2.19
N PRO A 32 -7.58 -35.94 2.59
CA PRO A 32 -8.00 -34.80 1.79
C PRO A 32 -6.83 -33.83 1.61
N HIS A 33 -6.85 -33.10 0.50
CA HIS A 33 -5.85 -32.06 0.26
C HIS A 33 -5.91 -30.98 1.33
N PHE A 34 -4.78 -30.35 1.62
CA PHE A 34 -4.74 -29.24 2.56
C PHE A 34 -5.61 -28.08 2.07
N TRP A 35 -6.39 -27.51 2.98
CA TRP A 35 -7.29 -26.40 2.66
C TRP A 35 -6.53 -25.12 2.28
N LYS A 36 -5.30 -24.96 2.78
CA LYS A 36 -4.39 -23.88 2.43
C LYS A 36 -3.44 -24.32 1.32
N PRO A 37 -3.20 -23.46 0.31
CA PRO A 37 -2.16 -23.70 -0.67
C PRO A 37 -0.76 -23.57 -0.04
N ASP A 38 0.17 -24.39 -0.52
CA ASP A 38 1.58 -24.33 -0.11
C ASP A 38 2.25 -23.00 -0.52
N LEU A 39 3.34 -22.64 0.16
CA LEU A 39 4.13 -21.44 -0.15
C LEU A 39 4.61 -21.41 -1.61
N LYS A 40 5.01 -22.56 -2.17
CA LYS A 40 5.44 -22.69 -3.57
C LYS A 40 4.30 -22.35 -4.55
N SER A 41 3.08 -22.80 -4.23
CA SER A 41 1.88 -22.54 -5.01
C SER A 41 1.45 -21.09 -4.93
N LEU A 42 1.57 -20.47 -3.76
CA LEU A 42 1.34 -19.04 -3.56
C LEU A 42 2.34 -18.17 -4.35
N LYS A 43 3.61 -18.56 -4.40
CA LYS A 43 4.63 -17.87 -5.21
C LYS A 43 4.25 -17.88 -6.70
N LYS A 44 3.90 -19.05 -7.24
CA LYS A 44 3.43 -19.17 -8.63
C LYS A 44 2.18 -18.33 -8.91
N LEU A 45 1.22 -18.33 -7.99
CA LEU A 45 0.03 -17.49 -8.11
C LEU A 45 0.37 -16.00 -8.14
N LYS A 46 1.30 -15.56 -7.28
CA LYS A 46 1.79 -14.18 -7.26
C LYS A 46 2.45 -13.79 -8.59
N ASP A 47 3.29 -14.65 -9.14
CA ASP A 47 3.98 -14.41 -10.42
C ASP A 47 2.97 -14.25 -11.57
N ILE A 48 1.94 -15.11 -11.64
CA ILE A 48 0.87 -15.01 -12.64
C ILE A 48 0.09 -13.70 -12.52
N ILE A 49 -0.22 -13.28 -11.28
CA ILE A 49 -0.95 -12.03 -11.03
C ILE A 49 -0.08 -10.81 -11.35
N ALA A 50 1.23 -10.86 -11.11
CA ALA A 50 2.15 -9.78 -11.44
C ALA A 50 2.22 -9.52 -12.95
N VAL A 51 2.13 -10.57 -13.78
CA VAL A 51 2.12 -10.43 -15.25
C VAL A 51 0.85 -9.74 -15.76
N ASN A 52 -0.30 -9.94 -15.11
CA ASN A 52 -1.55 -9.27 -15.48
C ASN A 52 -2.40 -8.93 -14.24
N PRO A 53 -2.10 -7.80 -13.56
CA PRO A 53 -2.78 -7.42 -12.34
C PRO A 53 -4.28 -7.10 -12.55
N ALA A 54 -4.67 -6.72 -13.78
CA ALA A 54 -6.07 -6.44 -14.12
C ALA A 54 -6.96 -7.69 -14.18
N SER A 55 -6.39 -8.90 -14.23
CA SER A 55 -7.15 -10.15 -14.30
C SER A 55 -8.05 -10.33 -13.08
N LYS A 56 -9.36 -10.52 -13.31
CA LYS A 56 -10.31 -10.86 -12.24
C LYS A 56 -10.09 -12.31 -11.76
N PRO A 57 -10.40 -12.64 -10.50
CA PRO A 57 -10.26 -14.00 -9.97
C PRO A 57 -10.95 -15.07 -10.82
N LYS A 58 -12.11 -14.76 -11.40
CA LYS A 58 -12.82 -15.66 -12.33
C LYS A 58 -11.98 -15.96 -13.59
N ASN A 59 -11.32 -14.95 -14.16
CA ASN A 59 -10.49 -15.13 -15.35
C ASN A 59 -9.24 -15.96 -15.03
N LEU A 60 -8.66 -15.80 -13.84
CA LEU A 60 -7.55 -16.62 -13.37
C LEU A 60 -7.95 -18.11 -13.20
N LEU A 61 -9.18 -18.36 -12.75
CA LEU A 61 -9.73 -19.71 -12.61
C LEU A 61 -10.09 -20.38 -13.94
N VAL A 62 -10.61 -19.63 -14.90
CA VAL A 62 -10.94 -20.19 -16.22
C VAL A 62 -9.66 -20.42 -17.03
N GLY A 63 -8.68 -19.52 -16.89
CA GLY A 63 -7.50 -19.50 -17.75
C GLY A 63 -7.80 -18.89 -19.12
N THR A 64 -6.75 -18.81 -19.94
CA THR A 64 -6.79 -18.44 -21.36
C THR A 64 -5.96 -19.43 -22.16
N ILE A 65 -6.01 -19.37 -23.49
CA ILE A 65 -5.20 -20.25 -24.36
C ILE A 65 -3.72 -20.22 -23.96
N ASP A 66 -3.18 -19.02 -23.68
CA ASP A 66 -1.78 -18.85 -23.31
C ASP A 66 -1.48 -19.01 -21.81
N ARG A 67 -2.53 -19.13 -20.96
CA ARG A 67 -2.36 -19.14 -19.50
C ARG A 67 -3.26 -20.18 -18.85
N PRO A 68 -2.69 -21.29 -18.35
CA PRO A 68 -3.50 -22.33 -17.72
C PRO A 68 -4.18 -21.81 -16.46
N SER A 69 -5.32 -22.42 -16.13
CA SER A 69 -6.06 -22.14 -14.90
C SER A 69 -5.18 -22.23 -13.66
N VAL A 70 -5.36 -21.30 -12.73
CA VAL A 70 -4.70 -21.35 -11.41
C VAL A 70 -5.16 -22.53 -10.56
N ALA A 71 -6.29 -23.17 -10.90
CA ALA A 71 -6.75 -24.40 -10.25
C ALA A 71 -5.76 -25.56 -10.44
N ASN A 72 -4.96 -25.54 -11.52
CA ASN A 72 -3.94 -26.55 -11.79
C ASN A 72 -2.69 -26.42 -10.90
N ILE A 73 -2.56 -25.31 -10.15
CA ILE A 73 -1.40 -25.05 -9.30
C ILE A 73 -1.56 -25.77 -7.96
N HIS A 74 -2.75 -25.71 -7.37
CA HIS A 74 -3.07 -26.35 -6.10
C HIS A 74 -4.59 -26.55 -5.98
N PRO A 75 -5.10 -27.67 -5.42
CA PRO A 75 -6.53 -27.93 -5.31
C PRO A 75 -7.33 -26.80 -4.63
N SER A 76 -6.78 -26.18 -3.58
CA SER A 76 -7.44 -25.06 -2.89
C SER A 76 -7.55 -23.77 -3.71
N LEU A 77 -6.77 -23.63 -4.79
CA LEU A 77 -6.83 -22.52 -5.74
C LEU A 77 -7.91 -22.70 -6.81
N GLY A 78 -8.68 -23.80 -6.78
CA GLY A 78 -9.92 -23.94 -7.55
C GLY A 78 -11.07 -23.11 -6.98
N ASN A 79 -10.94 -22.57 -5.76
CA ASN A 79 -11.96 -21.77 -5.11
C ASN A 79 -11.82 -20.27 -5.45
N LEU A 80 -12.89 -19.67 -5.99
CA LEU A 80 -12.95 -18.26 -6.37
C LEU A 80 -12.64 -17.30 -5.21
N ASN A 81 -13.14 -17.60 -4.02
CA ASN A 81 -12.93 -16.77 -2.84
C ASN A 81 -11.47 -16.84 -2.38
N THR A 82 -10.86 -18.03 -2.40
CA THR A 82 -9.44 -18.23 -2.08
C THR A 82 -8.54 -17.44 -3.03
N VAL A 83 -8.77 -17.57 -4.35
CA VAL A 83 -8.03 -16.82 -5.37
C VAL A 83 -8.25 -15.31 -5.20
N GLY A 84 -9.48 -14.89 -4.95
CA GLY A 84 -9.82 -13.49 -4.70
C GLY A 84 -9.13 -12.91 -3.47
N TYR A 85 -9.06 -13.68 -2.37
CA TYR A 85 -8.35 -13.29 -1.15
C TYR A 85 -6.87 -13.06 -1.41
N TYR A 86 -6.16 -14.05 -1.97
CA TYR A 86 -4.73 -13.93 -2.22
C TYR A 86 -4.42 -12.86 -3.26
N ARG A 87 -5.23 -12.72 -4.32
CA ARG A 87 -5.07 -11.63 -5.29
C ARG A 87 -5.16 -10.27 -4.62
N ARG A 88 -6.18 -10.01 -3.80
CA ARG A 88 -6.28 -8.74 -3.07
C ARG A 88 -5.07 -8.53 -2.17
N SER A 89 -4.65 -9.56 -1.44
CA SER A 89 -3.48 -9.50 -0.56
C SER A 89 -2.19 -9.19 -1.32
N PHE A 90 -1.99 -9.72 -2.52
CA PHE A 90 -0.79 -9.47 -3.32
C PHE A 90 -0.79 -8.09 -3.95
N LEU A 91 -1.95 -7.63 -4.43
CA LEU A 91 -2.08 -6.30 -5.03
C LEU A 91 -2.05 -5.17 -4.00
N LYS A 92 -2.49 -5.43 -2.77
CA LYS A 92 -2.38 -4.48 -1.64
C LYS A 92 -0.93 -4.16 -1.29
N ASN A 93 0.03 -4.99 -1.71
CA ASN A 93 1.46 -4.77 -1.49
C ASN A 93 2.18 -4.15 -2.69
N ASN A 94 1.46 -3.71 -3.72
CA ASN A 94 2.01 -2.92 -4.84
C ASN A 94 1.79 -1.42 -4.63
N ASP A 95 1.84 -0.96 -3.39
CA ASP A 95 1.92 0.47 -3.12
C ASP A 95 3.30 0.94 -3.58
N LEU A 96 3.33 1.87 -4.52
CA LEU A 96 4.55 2.55 -4.95
C LEU A 96 5.19 3.17 -3.71
N SER A 97 6.35 2.68 -3.30
CA SER A 97 7.08 3.31 -2.21
C SER A 97 7.81 4.55 -2.72
N LEU A 98 8.08 5.51 -1.83
CA LEU A 98 9.01 6.61 -2.11
C LEU A 98 10.36 6.09 -2.65
N GLY A 99 10.82 4.94 -2.16
CA GLY A 99 12.01 4.25 -2.64
C GLY A 99 11.94 3.85 -4.12
N ASP A 100 10.75 3.50 -4.63
CA ASP A 100 10.58 3.15 -6.04
C ASP A 100 10.60 4.38 -6.95
N ILE A 101 10.24 5.56 -6.43
CA ILE A 101 10.38 6.83 -7.14
C ILE A 101 11.86 7.24 -7.24
N PHE A 102 12.66 7.03 -6.18
CA PHE A 102 14.10 7.24 -6.25
C PHE A 102 14.79 6.29 -7.26
N LYS A 103 14.34 5.03 -7.35
CA LYS A 103 14.82 4.11 -8.41
C LYS A 103 14.44 4.59 -9.81
N LEU A 104 13.27 5.22 -9.95
CA LEU A 104 12.87 5.82 -11.22
C LEU A 104 13.81 6.96 -11.62
N GLU A 105 14.19 7.85 -10.69
CA GLU A 105 15.20 8.90 -10.93
C GLU A 105 16.53 8.31 -11.44
N GLU A 106 17.01 7.24 -10.81
CA GLU A 106 18.23 6.55 -11.23
C GLU A 106 18.10 5.98 -12.65
N SER A 107 16.95 5.39 -12.98
CA SER A 107 16.70 4.80 -14.31
C SER A 107 16.59 5.84 -15.42
N VAL A 108 15.97 6.99 -15.14
CA VAL A 108 15.81 8.09 -16.12
C VAL A 108 17.05 8.98 -16.17
N LYS A 109 17.97 8.82 -15.21
CA LYS A 109 19.19 9.64 -15.06
C LYS A 109 18.89 11.13 -14.92
N GLU A 110 17.75 11.45 -14.30
CA GLU A 110 17.30 12.80 -14.07
C GLU A 110 16.79 12.93 -12.63
N ARG A 111 17.19 14.01 -11.95
CA ARG A 111 16.64 14.33 -10.63
C ARG A 111 15.36 15.13 -10.78
N PHE A 112 14.26 14.53 -10.36
CA PHE A 112 12.95 15.15 -10.33
C PHE A 112 12.68 15.80 -8.97
N PHE A 113 13.22 15.29 -7.88
CA PHE A 113 13.05 15.93 -6.57
C PHE A 113 13.92 17.19 -6.47
N SER A 114 13.28 18.35 -6.43
CA SER A 114 13.98 19.63 -6.26
C SER A 114 14.13 20.01 -4.78
N SER A 115 13.13 19.67 -3.96
CA SER A 115 13.16 19.86 -2.52
C SER A 115 12.36 18.76 -1.84
N THR A 116 12.92 18.17 -0.79
CA THR A 116 12.22 17.17 0.02
C THR A 116 12.57 17.38 1.48
N SER A 117 11.55 17.50 2.32
CA SER A 117 11.69 17.39 3.76
C SER A 117 10.60 16.46 4.26
N LEU A 118 10.97 15.53 5.12
CA LEU A 118 10.03 14.66 5.83
C LEU A 118 10.06 14.95 7.34
N SER A 119 10.59 16.12 7.72
CA SER A 119 10.61 16.59 9.09
C SER A 119 9.20 16.92 9.57
N SER A 120 8.92 16.67 10.85
CA SER A 120 7.60 16.89 11.46
C SER A 120 7.12 18.35 11.44
N LYS A 121 8.01 19.30 11.14
CA LYS A 121 7.71 20.73 11.07
C LYS A 121 7.44 21.25 9.66
N ASP A 122 8.04 20.62 8.64
CA ASP A 122 8.05 21.13 7.26
C ASP A 122 8.04 19.97 6.26
N ALA A 123 7.08 19.04 6.40
CA ALA A 123 7.02 17.90 5.51
C ALA A 123 6.48 18.32 4.14
N HIS A 124 7.33 18.23 3.12
CA HIS A 124 6.98 18.53 1.74
C HIS A 124 7.85 17.73 0.76
N ILE A 125 7.28 17.50 -0.42
CA ILE A 125 7.97 16.93 -1.58
C ILE A 125 7.67 17.82 -2.77
N THR A 126 8.69 18.44 -3.33
CA THR A 126 8.58 19.21 -4.57
C THR A 126 9.27 18.47 -5.70
N ILE A 127 8.50 18.26 -6.76
CA ILE A 127 8.89 17.59 -7.99
C ILE A 127 8.99 18.64 -9.09
N GLN A 128 10.13 18.64 -9.76
CA GLN A 128 10.45 19.54 -10.85
C GLN A 128 11.44 18.88 -11.81
N THR A 129 11.00 18.66 -13.04
CA THR A 129 11.87 18.15 -14.11
C THR A 129 12.82 19.23 -14.63
N SER A 130 13.85 18.83 -15.37
CA SER A 130 14.76 19.70 -16.12
C SER A 130 14.00 20.67 -17.02
N PHE A 131 13.04 20.15 -17.80
CA PHE A 131 12.16 20.98 -18.64
C PHE A 131 11.44 22.06 -17.81
N MET A 132 10.87 21.69 -16.67
CA MET A 132 10.18 22.63 -15.79
C MET A 132 11.13 23.72 -15.23
N LYS A 133 12.38 23.37 -14.89
CA LYS A 133 13.41 24.32 -14.44
C LYS A 133 13.79 25.30 -15.55
N GLU A 134 14.01 24.80 -16.76
CA GLU A 134 14.32 25.65 -17.92
C GLU A 134 13.20 26.64 -18.20
N GLN A 135 11.95 26.16 -18.16
CA GLN A 135 10.78 27.00 -18.31
C GLN A 135 10.69 28.07 -17.21
N GLN A 136 10.99 27.72 -15.95
CA GLN A 136 11.03 28.67 -14.84
C GLN A 136 12.04 29.80 -15.07
N CYS A 137 13.26 29.46 -15.50
CA CYS A 137 14.33 30.43 -15.76
C CYS A 137 14.03 31.33 -16.96
N GLN A 138 13.40 30.80 -18.00
CA GLN A 138 13.08 31.55 -19.22
C GLN A 138 11.93 32.55 -19.01
N TRP A 139 11.10 32.36 -17.98
CA TRP A 139 9.82 33.06 -17.83
C TRP A 139 9.70 33.87 -16.54
N ILE A 140 10.83 34.33 -16.01
CA ILE A 140 10.90 35.26 -14.88
C ILE A 140 10.00 36.50 -15.12
N ASP A 141 9.83 36.91 -16.38
CA ASP A 141 9.00 38.07 -16.76
C ASP A 141 7.49 37.80 -16.78
N THR A 142 7.04 36.56 -16.60
CA THR A 142 5.62 36.21 -16.53
C THR A 142 5.28 35.73 -15.13
N GLY A 143 4.17 36.21 -14.57
CA GLY A 143 3.70 35.76 -13.27
C GLY A 143 3.44 34.25 -13.27
N PHE A 144 3.77 33.59 -12.15
CA PHE A 144 3.40 32.20 -11.89
C PHE A 144 2.05 32.14 -11.20
N GLN A 145 1.29 31.09 -11.49
CA GLN A 145 0.02 30.80 -10.84
C GLN A 145 0.10 29.44 -10.16
N SER A 146 -0.18 29.41 -8.86
CA SER A 146 -0.27 28.18 -8.09
C SER A 146 -1.72 27.88 -7.75
N ASP A 147 -2.10 26.61 -7.84
CA ASP A 147 -3.40 26.08 -7.44
C ASP A 147 -3.21 24.82 -6.60
N SER A 148 -4.04 24.66 -5.56
CA SER A 148 -3.90 23.59 -4.56
C SER A 148 -5.15 22.73 -4.52
N ILE A 149 -4.95 21.43 -4.68
CA ILE A 149 -6.01 20.43 -4.56
C ILE A 149 -5.90 19.76 -3.20
N HIS A 150 -6.93 19.96 -2.39
CA HIS A 150 -7.07 19.36 -1.07
C HIS A 150 -7.81 18.01 -1.17
N GLY A 151 -7.42 17.04 -0.34
CA GLY A 151 -8.14 15.76 -0.20
C GLY A 151 -8.04 14.79 -1.38
N PHE A 152 -7.20 15.10 -2.37
CA PHE A 152 -6.95 14.20 -3.51
C PHE A 152 -6.05 13.02 -3.14
N VAL A 153 -5.08 13.25 -2.26
CA VAL A 153 -4.18 12.21 -1.76
C VAL A 153 -4.71 11.72 -0.43
N VAL A 154 -5.02 10.43 -0.36
CA VAL A 154 -5.42 9.75 0.87
C VAL A 154 -4.23 8.95 1.37
N ASP A 155 -3.73 9.31 2.55
CA ASP A 155 -2.65 8.58 3.21
C ASP A 155 -3.12 8.04 4.57
N THR A 156 -2.47 6.97 5.02
CA THR A 156 -2.81 6.33 6.30
C THR A 156 -2.18 7.01 7.51
N LYS A 157 -1.12 7.80 7.30
CA LYS A 157 -0.31 8.46 8.33
C LYS A 157 -0.57 9.96 8.40
N PHE A 158 -0.83 10.61 7.27
CA PHE A 158 -1.09 12.05 7.20
C PHE A 158 -2.57 12.30 6.90
N GLN A 159 -3.20 13.11 7.75
CA GLN A 159 -4.63 13.39 7.66
C GLN A 159 -4.95 14.38 6.55
N ASP A 160 -4.09 15.39 6.37
CA ASP A 160 -4.30 16.47 5.42
C ASP A 160 -3.07 16.57 4.50
N ILE A 161 -3.24 16.09 3.27
CA ILE A 161 -2.24 16.19 2.21
C ILE A 161 -2.79 17.07 1.10
N ASN A 162 -2.01 18.09 0.74
CA ASN A 162 -2.35 19.05 -0.29
C ASN A 162 -1.37 18.91 -1.45
N VAL A 163 -1.91 18.84 -2.67
CA VAL A 163 -1.10 18.84 -3.88
C VAL A 163 -1.23 20.20 -4.55
N THR A 164 -0.14 20.94 -4.59
CA THR A 164 -0.05 22.25 -5.21
C THR A 164 0.64 22.13 -6.56
N PHE A 165 -0.01 22.64 -7.60
CA PHE A 165 0.55 22.78 -8.94
C PHE A 165 0.90 24.24 -9.18
N THR A 166 2.17 24.52 -9.45
CA THR A 166 2.61 25.83 -9.91
C THR A 166 2.78 25.78 -11.41
N SER A 167 2.19 26.73 -12.11
CA SER A 167 2.22 26.86 -13.57
C SER A 167 2.65 28.25 -13.99
N GLY A 168 3.17 28.35 -15.21
CA GLY A 168 3.49 29.63 -15.84
C GLY A 168 3.08 29.63 -17.30
N LYS A 169 2.90 30.83 -17.86
CA LYS A 169 2.43 31.02 -19.22
C LYS A 169 3.56 30.75 -20.22
N CYS A 170 3.46 29.64 -20.95
CA CYS A 170 4.36 29.34 -22.05
C CYS A 170 4.02 30.23 -23.26
N LYS A 171 4.97 31.08 -23.69
CA LYS A 171 4.82 31.95 -24.87
C LYS A 171 4.74 31.16 -26.18
N ILE A 172 5.50 30.07 -26.29
CA ILE A 172 5.56 29.23 -27.50
C ILE A 172 4.24 28.49 -27.72
N LEU A 173 3.72 27.87 -26.66
CA LEU A 173 2.50 27.06 -26.73
C LEU A 173 1.23 27.87 -26.45
N ASN A 174 1.39 29.16 -26.13
CA ASN A 174 0.33 30.07 -25.67
C ASN A 174 -0.61 29.46 -24.61
N ARG A 175 -0.06 28.68 -23.67
CA ARG A 175 -0.84 27.98 -22.62
C ARG A 175 -0.08 27.94 -21.31
N ASN A 176 -0.79 27.74 -20.20
CA ASN A 176 -0.14 27.50 -18.91
C ASN A 176 0.44 26.09 -18.90
N VAL A 177 1.70 25.97 -18.52
CA VAL A 177 2.38 24.68 -18.36
C VAL A 177 2.86 24.54 -16.92
N PRO A 178 2.94 23.32 -16.38
CA PRO A 178 3.42 23.09 -15.03
C PRO A 178 4.91 23.42 -14.93
N ILE A 179 5.29 24.05 -13.82
CA ILE A 179 6.65 24.46 -13.47
C ILE A 179 7.11 23.81 -12.17
N ALA A 180 6.20 23.48 -11.27
CA ALA A 180 6.51 22.66 -10.10
C ALA A 180 5.24 21.96 -9.62
N ILE A 181 5.43 20.78 -9.02
CA ILE A 181 4.38 20.06 -8.32
C ILE A 181 4.86 19.84 -6.89
N SER A 182 4.14 20.35 -5.90
CA SER A 182 4.50 20.25 -4.49
C SER A 182 3.42 19.49 -3.74
N ILE A 183 3.80 18.42 -3.06
CA ILE A 183 2.97 17.70 -2.11
C ILE A 183 3.36 18.22 -0.73
N MET A 184 2.42 18.87 -0.06
CA MET A 184 2.60 19.39 1.30
C MET A 184 1.81 18.51 2.25
N PHE A 185 2.45 18.10 3.34
CA PHE A 185 1.82 17.29 4.37
C PHE A 185 1.55 18.20 5.55
N ASP A 186 0.29 18.40 5.90
CA ASP A 186 -0.06 19.09 7.11
C ASP A 186 0.04 18.11 8.28
N ILE A 187 0.91 18.43 9.24
CA ILE A 187 1.19 17.60 10.40
C ILE A 187 0.35 18.13 11.56
N ALA A 188 -0.96 18.16 11.36
CA ALA A 188 -1.90 18.61 12.39
C ALA A 188 -2.11 17.60 13.53
N ARG A 189 -1.47 16.40 13.52
CA ARG A 189 -1.65 15.40 14.59
C ARG A 189 -0.42 14.66 15.10
N ALA A 190 0.64 14.47 14.30
CA ALA A 190 1.78 13.66 14.74
C ALA A 190 2.61 14.33 15.85
N LEU A 191 2.59 15.66 15.94
CA LEU A 191 3.17 16.39 17.06
C LEU A 191 2.29 16.34 18.31
N GLN A 192 0.97 16.22 18.17
CA GLN A 192 0.05 16.17 19.30
C GLN A 192 0.13 14.82 20.03
N GLU A 193 0.28 13.69 19.33
CA GLU A 193 0.47 12.39 20.00
C GLU A 193 1.87 12.22 20.61
N ALA A 194 2.90 12.91 20.09
CA ALA A 194 4.24 12.91 20.66
C ALA A 194 4.42 13.89 21.84
N LEU A 195 3.71 15.02 21.86
CA LEU A 195 3.79 16.02 22.94
C LEU A 195 2.82 15.74 24.10
N PHE A 196 1.68 15.08 23.87
CA PHE A 196 0.71 14.74 24.92
C PHE A 196 0.96 13.38 25.61
N GLY A 197 2.01 12.65 25.21
CA GLY A 197 2.51 11.46 25.91
C GLY A 197 3.45 11.75 27.10
N PHE A 198 3.80 13.02 27.31
CA PHE A 198 4.58 13.49 28.46
C PHE A 198 3.91 14.71 29.09
N SER A 199 2.73 14.51 29.67
CA SER A 199 2.25 15.43 30.71
C SER A 199 3.04 15.17 31.98
N GLU A 200 3.98 16.06 32.28
CA GLU A 200 4.43 16.51 33.62
C GLU A 200 5.90 16.93 33.53
N ILE A 201 6.14 18.24 33.48
CA ILE A 201 7.03 19.00 34.36
C ILE A 201 7.29 20.40 33.74
N LEU A 202 7.00 21.41 34.56
CA LEU A 202 7.37 22.83 34.46
C LEU A 202 6.52 23.77 33.57
N CYS A 203 5.39 24.17 34.16
CA CYS A 203 4.98 25.58 34.18
C CYS A 203 5.99 26.43 34.99
N ILE A 204 5.90 27.77 34.81
CA ILE A 204 6.55 28.90 35.55
C ILE A 204 7.80 29.44 34.83
N GLN A 205 7.95 30.72 34.42
CA GLN A 205 7.15 31.95 34.51
C GLN A 205 7.79 33.02 33.58
N ASN A 206 6.93 33.73 32.85
CA ASN A 206 6.86 35.20 32.70
C ASN A 206 8.04 36.07 32.20
N PHE A 207 7.68 36.91 31.21
CA PHE A 207 8.26 38.18 30.72
C PHE A 207 9.65 38.17 30.09
#